data_AF-A0A2E1AG71-F1
#
_entry.id   AF-A0A2E1AG71-F1
#
_cell.length_a   1.000
_cell.length_b   1.000
_cell.length_c   1.000
_cell.angle_alpha   90.00
_cell.angle_beta   90.00
_cell.angle_gamma   90.00
#
_symmetry.space_group_name_H-M   'P 1'
#
loop_
_entity.id
_entity.type
_entity.pdbx_description
1 polymer ?
#
loop_
_entity_poly.entity_id
_entity_poly.type
_entity_poly.pdbx_seq_one_letter_code
_entity_poly.pdbx_strand_id
1 'polypeptide(L)'
;MPPDPNGGQGGFGGWGVHWDFASNGSFDAAKYEFLTFWLKTDIDANFQIGIKDTSDRQTKIELQDWAQVDNWQLFRVPLSRFANDGVDLSQIKDINFGFNSTHGQGSVCIDNIAFLQEAVTIDNGSTVNTRIEPHTTCDVLNQLNSNELFYIAAENIPGTDVGGNSDWVLAIYQGQYVYLHNSLVIVPEDRGIIIDGGPPPLTIADFESGTNINNLGEEIGAFYPEGTGDDVVVEYINGLVNVNYTLATNSYGGYWVKLGGADFSPYSQLAFDITASASFSIKLELKHTGGGFAFQYIPVGPSRQTVTIDLEDLSLTDFSSMNELVFVLEQSRVGSNGIITIDNITLR
;
A
#
# COMPACT_ATOMS: atom_id res chain seq x y z
N MET A 1 30.90 -10.94 -6.71
CA MET A 1 31.14 -12.20 -7.46
C MET A 1 32.64 -12.35 -7.71
N PRO A 2 33.21 -13.56 -7.65
CA PRO A 2 34.55 -13.83 -8.17
C PRO A 2 34.53 -13.73 -9.71
N PRO A 3 35.60 -13.25 -10.36
CA PRO A 3 35.67 -13.17 -11.82
C PRO A 3 35.69 -14.56 -12.47
N ASP A 4 34.98 -14.70 -13.60
CA ASP A 4 35.01 -15.89 -14.45
C ASP A 4 36.45 -16.13 -14.97
N PRO A 5 37.06 -17.29 -14.70
CA PRO A 5 38.44 -17.59 -15.09
C PRO A 5 38.63 -17.82 -16.60
N ASN A 6 37.58 -17.87 -17.42
CA ASN A 6 37.70 -18.11 -18.86
C ASN A 6 37.76 -16.82 -19.69
N GLY A 7 38.78 -16.00 -19.39
CA GLY A 7 39.05 -14.72 -20.03
C GLY A 7 38.94 -14.68 -21.55
N GLY A 8 37.88 -14.03 -22.02
CA GLY A 8 37.83 -13.27 -23.26
C GLY A 8 37.55 -11.81 -22.90
N GLN A 9 38.33 -10.87 -23.45
CA GLN A 9 38.37 -9.45 -23.10
C GLN A 9 37.12 -8.66 -23.52
N GLY A 10 36.00 -8.92 -22.86
CA GLY A 10 34.83 -8.05 -22.83
C GLY A 10 34.24 -8.16 -21.44
N GLY A 11 34.70 -7.31 -20.52
CA GLY A 11 34.20 -7.32 -19.15
C GLY A 11 32.72 -6.98 -19.14
N PHE A 12 31.86 -7.97 -18.93
CA PHE A 12 30.45 -7.75 -18.64
C PHE A 12 30.31 -7.49 -17.15
N GLY A 13 29.78 -6.31 -16.80
CA GLY A 13 29.33 -5.99 -15.45
C GLY A 13 27.83 -6.16 -15.35
N GLY A 14 27.28 -6.49 -14.19
CA GLY A 14 25.84 -6.58 -14.02
C GLY A 14 25.40 -7.15 -12.69
N TRP A 15 24.09 -7.14 -12.50
CA TRP A 15 23.39 -7.77 -11.39
C TRP A 15 22.26 -8.65 -11.96
N GLY A 16 21.78 -9.63 -11.21
CA GLY A 16 20.71 -10.51 -11.70
C GLY A 16 19.98 -11.24 -10.59
N VAL A 17 18.80 -11.74 -10.94
CA VAL A 17 17.99 -12.63 -10.12
C VAL A 17 18.20 -14.05 -10.63
N HIS A 18 18.60 -14.96 -9.74
CA HIS A 18 18.91 -16.35 -10.04
C HIS A 18 17.98 -17.29 -9.29
N TRP A 19 17.46 -18.31 -9.96
CA TRP A 19 16.62 -19.34 -9.34
C TRP A 19 17.38 -20.63 -9.02
N ASP A 20 18.71 -20.59 -8.97
CA ASP A 20 19.56 -21.75 -8.64
C ASP A 20 19.20 -22.42 -7.28
N PHE A 21 18.58 -21.66 -6.36
CA PHE A 21 18.15 -22.12 -5.04
C PHE A 21 16.62 -22.33 -4.90
N ALA A 22 15.85 -22.10 -5.96
CA ALA A 22 14.43 -22.46 -5.96
C ALA A 22 14.29 -23.99 -5.93
N SER A 23 13.16 -24.51 -5.45
CA SER A 23 12.93 -25.96 -5.30
C SER A 23 13.13 -26.74 -6.60
N ASN A 24 12.86 -26.11 -7.75
CA ASN A 24 13.04 -26.70 -9.08
C ASN A 24 14.28 -26.16 -9.84
N GLY A 25 15.07 -25.27 -9.23
CA GLY A 25 16.19 -24.60 -9.88
C GLY A 25 15.80 -23.66 -11.03
N SER A 26 14.51 -23.34 -11.16
CA SER A 26 13.96 -22.54 -12.26
C SER A 26 12.67 -21.82 -11.87
N PHE A 27 12.24 -20.88 -12.71
CA PHE A 27 10.96 -20.17 -12.64
C PHE A 27 10.17 -20.37 -13.94
N ASP A 28 8.89 -20.72 -13.80
CA ASP A 28 7.96 -20.83 -14.93
C ASP A 28 7.30 -19.47 -15.19
N ALA A 29 7.82 -18.77 -16.21
CA ALA A 29 7.27 -17.52 -16.69
C ALA A 29 6.37 -17.67 -17.91
N ALA A 30 6.07 -18.88 -18.38
CA ALA A 30 5.38 -19.10 -19.66
C ALA A 30 3.94 -18.58 -19.67
N LYS A 31 3.33 -18.41 -18.50
CA LYS A 31 1.99 -17.83 -18.33
C LYS A 31 1.94 -16.30 -18.33
N TYR A 32 3.10 -15.64 -18.30
CA TYR A 32 3.19 -14.18 -18.29
C TYR A 32 3.52 -13.66 -19.68
N GLU A 33 3.21 -12.39 -19.90
CA GLU A 33 3.42 -11.70 -21.18
C GLU A 33 4.55 -10.68 -21.11
N PHE A 34 4.77 -10.08 -19.94
CA PHE A 34 5.75 -9.02 -19.74
C PHE A 34 6.65 -9.31 -18.54
N LEU A 35 7.92 -8.92 -18.66
CA LEU A 35 8.80 -8.61 -17.54
C LEU A 35 8.69 -7.11 -17.26
N THR A 36 8.39 -6.73 -16.03
CA THR A 36 8.27 -5.34 -15.61
C THR A 36 9.22 -4.99 -14.48
N PHE A 37 9.66 -3.74 -14.43
CA PHE A 37 10.50 -3.20 -13.37
C PHE A 37 10.51 -1.68 -13.47
N TRP A 38 10.76 -1.01 -12.34
CA TRP A 38 11.04 0.41 -12.29
C TRP A 38 12.52 0.64 -12.53
N LEU A 39 12.84 1.64 -13.34
CA LEU A 39 14.21 2.01 -13.70
C LEU A 39 14.42 3.50 -13.46
N LYS A 40 15.57 3.83 -12.88
CA LYS A 40 16.12 5.18 -12.85
C LYS A 40 17.61 5.10 -13.17
N THR A 41 18.09 5.90 -14.12
CA THR A 41 19.47 5.81 -14.62
C THR A 41 20.05 7.18 -14.96
N ASP A 42 21.30 7.43 -14.60
CA ASP A 42 22.04 8.64 -15.00
C ASP A 42 22.94 8.40 -16.23
N ILE A 43 22.97 7.17 -16.76
CA ILE A 43 23.65 6.83 -18.02
C ILE A 43 22.67 6.79 -19.19
N ASP A 44 23.17 7.17 -20.37
CA ASP A 44 22.50 6.91 -21.64
C ASP A 44 22.20 5.41 -21.76
N ALA A 45 20.96 5.05 -22.15
CA ALA A 45 20.33 3.74 -21.98
C ALA A 45 20.88 2.56 -22.79
N ASN A 46 22.19 2.52 -22.97
CA ASN A 46 22.89 1.32 -23.34
C ASN A 46 22.97 0.47 -22.05
N PHE A 47 21.90 -0.27 -21.78
CA PHE A 47 21.80 -1.24 -20.71
C PHE A 47 20.98 -2.42 -21.22
N GLN A 48 21.43 -3.62 -20.87
CA GLN A 48 20.90 -4.86 -21.39
C GLN A 48 20.06 -5.59 -20.35
N ILE A 49 18.96 -6.18 -20.81
CA ILE A 49 18.19 -7.16 -20.05
C ILE A 49 18.35 -8.50 -20.73
N GLY A 50 18.85 -9.47 -19.98
CA GLY A 50 18.99 -10.85 -20.43
C GLY A 50 18.08 -11.79 -19.66
N ILE A 51 17.54 -12.79 -20.36
CA ILE A 51 16.88 -13.95 -19.75
C ILE A 51 17.61 -15.20 -20.22
N LYS A 52 17.98 -16.07 -19.29
CA LYS A 52 18.61 -17.38 -19.55
C LYS A 52 17.72 -18.51 -19.03
N ASP A 53 17.55 -19.56 -19.83
CA ASP A 53 16.86 -20.79 -19.40
C ASP A 53 17.81 -21.85 -18.82
N THR A 54 17.26 -22.95 -18.29
CA THR A 54 18.05 -24.05 -17.72
C THR A 54 18.85 -24.85 -18.75
N SER A 55 18.64 -24.64 -20.05
CA SER A 55 19.46 -25.21 -21.12
C SER A 55 20.64 -24.31 -21.49
N ASP A 56 20.92 -23.29 -20.67
CA ASP A 56 21.93 -22.24 -20.84
C ASP A 56 21.76 -21.42 -22.14
N ARG A 57 20.55 -21.42 -22.72
CA ARG A 57 20.22 -20.50 -23.82
C ARG A 57 19.86 -19.14 -23.24
N GLN A 58 20.46 -18.09 -23.79
CA GLN A 58 20.28 -16.73 -23.32
C GLN A 58 20.00 -15.77 -24.48
N THR A 59 19.02 -14.89 -24.29
CA THR A 59 18.76 -13.75 -25.16
C THR A 59 18.94 -12.46 -24.36
N LYS A 60 19.52 -11.44 -24.99
CA LYS A 60 19.72 -10.11 -24.41
C LYS A 60 19.07 -9.05 -25.30
N ILE A 61 18.40 -8.09 -24.68
CA ILE A 61 17.74 -6.97 -25.35
C ILE A 61 18.37 -5.67 -24.86
N GLU A 62 18.77 -4.81 -25.79
CA GLU A 62 19.21 -3.44 -25.51
C GLU A 62 18.01 -2.52 -25.28
N LEU A 63 18.04 -1.71 -24.22
CA LEU A 63 17.01 -0.71 -23.93
C LEU A 63 17.28 0.66 -24.57
N GLN A 64 18.24 0.76 -25.49
CA GLN A 64 18.72 2.01 -26.09
C GLN A 64 17.61 2.90 -26.68
N ASP A 65 16.50 2.33 -27.13
CA ASP A 65 15.39 3.07 -27.73
C ASP A 65 14.39 3.59 -26.68
N TRP A 66 14.51 3.18 -25.41
CA TRP A 66 13.44 3.29 -24.42
C TRP A 66 13.78 4.20 -23.22
N ALA A 67 15.00 4.74 -23.10
CA ALA A 67 15.39 5.51 -21.92
C ALA A 67 16.42 6.63 -22.16
N GLN A 68 16.05 7.85 -21.82
CA GLN A 68 16.85 8.65 -20.89
C GLN A 68 15.91 8.92 -19.73
N VAL A 69 16.18 8.34 -18.56
CA VAL A 69 15.26 8.43 -17.42
C VAL A 69 15.97 8.98 -16.20
N ASP A 70 15.97 10.30 -16.09
CA ASP A 70 16.42 11.03 -14.90
C ASP A 70 15.48 10.85 -13.69
N ASN A 71 14.29 10.27 -13.94
CA ASN A 71 13.27 9.94 -12.96
C ASN A 71 12.95 8.44 -12.95
N TRP A 72 12.12 8.00 -12.01
CA TRP A 72 11.63 6.62 -12.00
C TRP A 72 10.62 6.41 -13.14
N GLN A 73 10.82 5.38 -13.95
CA GLN A 73 9.88 4.98 -15.00
C GLN A 73 9.67 3.46 -14.97
N LEU A 74 8.41 3.05 -15.17
CA LEU A 74 8.05 1.64 -15.34
C LEU A 74 8.39 1.16 -16.75
N PHE A 75 9.09 0.04 -16.84
CA PHE A 75 9.39 -0.66 -18.09
C PHE A 75 8.52 -1.90 -18.23
N ARG A 76 8.04 -2.16 -19.44
CA ARG A 76 7.30 -3.39 -19.80
C ARG A 76 8.00 -4.05 -20.99
N VAL A 77 8.76 -5.12 -20.73
CA VAL A 77 9.49 -5.87 -21.77
C VAL A 77 8.67 -7.10 -22.15
N PRO A 78 8.18 -7.22 -23.39
CA PRO A 78 7.44 -8.40 -23.82
C PRO A 78 8.31 -9.65 -23.76
N LEU A 79 7.87 -10.67 -23.00
CA LEU A 79 8.58 -11.95 -22.87
C LEU A 79 8.67 -12.71 -24.19
N SER A 80 7.71 -12.47 -25.09
CA SER A 80 7.70 -13.01 -26.45
C SER A 80 8.98 -12.68 -27.23
N ARG A 81 9.67 -11.56 -26.93
CA ARG A 81 10.96 -11.26 -27.56
C ARG A 81 12.04 -12.29 -27.23
N PHE A 82 12.09 -12.77 -25.99
CA PHE A 82 13.05 -13.80 -25.58
C PHE A 82 12.65 -15.18 -26.10
N ALA A 83 11.36 -15.50 -26.06
CA ALA A 83 10.84 -16.78 -26.58
C ALA A 83 11.05 -16.92 -28.10
N ASN A 84 10.89 -15.84 -28.86
CA ASN A 84 11.14 -15.83 -30.32
C ASN A 84 12.61 -16.12 -30.66
N ASP A 85 13.54 -15.76 -29.77
CA ASP A 85 14.97 -16.08 -29.88
C ASP A 85 15.33 -17.42 -29.22
N GLY A 86 14.30 -18.19 -28.83
CA GLY A 86 14.39 -19.57 -28.43
C GLY A 86 14.48 -19.82 -26.93
N VAL A 87 14.48 -18.79 -26.06
CA VAL A 87 14.52 -19.00 -24.60
C VAL A 87 13.25 -19.74 -24.14
N ASP A 88 13.43 -20.83 -23.40
CA ASP A 88 12.30 -21.56 -22.79
C ASP A 88 11.81 -20.82 -21.53
N LEU A 89 10.72 -20.07 -21.69
CA LEU A 89 10.12 -19.29 -20.60
C LEU A 89 9.53 -20.18 -19.48
N SER A 90 9.30 -21.47 -19.70
CA SER A 90 8.80 -22.37 -18.65
C SER A 90 9.89 -22.83 -17.69
N GLN A 91 11.17 -22.56 -18.02
CA GLN A 91 12.35 -23.01 -17.27
C GLN A 91 13.40 -21.89 -17.21
N ILE A 92 13.02 -20.69 -16.76
CA ILE A 92 13.97 -19.58 -16.59
C ILE A 92 14.92 -19.88 -15.43
N LYS A 93 16.22 -19.73 -15.68
CA LYS A 93 17.31 -19.91 -14.71
C LYS A 93 17.76 -18.59 -14.10
N ASP A 94 17.90 -17.55 -14.92
CA ASP A 94 18.25 -16.20 -14.45
C ASP A 94 17.70 -15.08 -15.33
N ILE A 95 17.47 -13.92 -14.69
CA ILE A 95 17.34 -12.61 -15.35
C ILE A 95 18.57 -11.81 -14.98
N ASN A 96 19.22 -11.20 -15.97
CA ASN A 96 20.37 -10.33 -15.77
C ASN A 96 20.12 -8.93 -16.32
N PHE A 97 20.66 -7.99 -15.57
CA PHE A 97 20.65 -6.55 -15.77
C PHE A 97 22.10 -6.15 -15.96
N GLY A 98 22.50 -5.99 -17.22
CA GLY A 98 23.89 -6.07 -17.64
C GLY A 98 24.39 -4.84 -18.38
N PHE A 99 25.70 -4.64 -18.28
CA PHE A 99 26.44 -3.64 -19.03
C PHE A 99 27.47 -4.31 -19.93
N ASN A 100 27.66 -3.76 -21.14
CA ASN A 100 28.73 -4.16 -22.04
C ASN A 100 29.87 -3.12 -22.01
N SER A 101 30.98 -3.43 -22.68
CA SER A 101 32.19 -2.60 -22.66
C SER A 101 32.05 -1.22 -23.31
N THR A 102 30.94 -0.94 -24.00
CA THR A 102 30.65 0.38 -24.60
C THR A 102 29.82 1.26 -23.66
N HIS A 103 29.35 0.72 -22.54
CA HIS A 103 28.60 1.49 -21.56
C HIS A 103 29.58 2.35 -20.75
N GLY A 104 29.25 3.64 -20.60
CA GLY A 104 30.04 4.58 -19.83
C GLY A 104 30.03 4.29 -18.32
N GLN A 105 30.37 5.30 -17.52
CA GLN A 105 30.25 5.22 -16.07
C GLN A 105 28.95 5.87 -15.61
N GLY A 106 28.28 5.25 -14.64
CA GLY A 106 27.17 5.85 -13.90
C GLY A 106 26.41 4.83 -13.06
N SER A 107 25.17 5.15 -12.76
CA SER A 107 24.31 4.51 -11.77
C SER A 107 23.02 4.06 -12.41
N VAL A 108 22.63 2.82 -12.12
CA VAL A 108 21.32 2.27 -12.47
C VAL A 108 20.66 1.80 -11.19
N CYS A 109 19.47 2.32 -10.91
CA CYS A 109 18.59 1.87 -9.86
C CYS A 109 17.45 1.07 -10.50
N ILE A 110 17.23 -0.14 -9.99
CA ILE A 110 16.17 -1.05 -10.43
C ILE A 110 15.33 -1.37 -9.22
N ASP A 111 14.02 -1.33 -9.38
CA ASP A 111 13.08 -1.67 -8.32
C ASP A 111 11.88 -2.44 -8.88
N ASN A 112 11.12 -3.10 -7.99
CA ASN A 112 9.81 -3.69 -8.30
C ASN A 112 9.80 -4.60 -9.54
N ILE A 113 10.75 -5.54 -9.61
CA ILE A 113 10.82 -6.53 -10.69
C ILE A 113 9.66 -7.51 -10.56
N ALA A 114 8.86 -7.66 -11.61
CA ALA A 114 7.71 -8.56 -11.64
C ALA A 114 7.49 -9.16 -13.03
N PHE A 115 6.72 -10.26 -13.08
CA PHE A 115 6.19 -10.81 -14.32
C PHE A 115 4.68 -10.55 -14.35
N LEU A 116 4.19 -10.00 -15.47
CA LEU A 116 2.79 -9.61 -15.64
C LEU A 116 2.16 -10.37 -16.81
N GLN A 117 0.91 -10.78 -16.62
CA GLN A 117 0.00 -11.24 -17.67
C GLN A 117 -0.98 -10.10 -17.92
N GLU A 118 -1.23 -9.67 -19.18
CA GLU A 118 -2.33 -8.73 -19.40
C GLU A 118 -3.63 -9.37 -18.95
N ALA A 119 -4.47 -8.58 -18.29
CA ALA A 119 -5.80 -9.03 -17.92
C ALA A 119 -6.49 -9.52 -19.19
N VAL A 120 -6.91 -10.78 -19.18
CA VAL A 120 -7.69 -11.35 -20.28
C VAL A 120 -8.99 -10.54 -20.33
N THR A 121 -9.14 -9.71 -21.37
CA THR A 121 -10.44 -9.16 -21.71
C THR A 121 -11.34 -10.33 -22.03
N ILE A 122 -12.27 -10.64 -21.14
CA ILE A 122 -13.29 -11.65 -21.38
C ILE A 122 -14.23 -11.07 -22.45
N ASP A 123 -13.86 -11.28 -23.71
CA ASP A 123 -14.75 -11.02 -24.83
C ASP A 123 -15.79 -12.15 -24.82
N ASN A 124 -16.90 -11.92 -24.12
CA ASN A 124 -18.04 -12.84 -24.07
C ASN A 124 -18.71 -12.85 -25.45
N GLY A 125 -18.10 -13.56 -26.40
CA GLY A 125 -18.54 -13.80 -27.77
C GLY A 125 -19.81 -14.66 -27.89
N SER A 126 -20.80 -14.44 -27.02
CA SER A 126 -22.19 -14.78 -27.32
C SER A 126 -22.89 -13.50 -27.78
N THR A 127 -23.09 -13.39 -29.09
CA THR A 127 -23.99 -12.42 -29.70
C THR A 127 -25.44 -12.69 -29.27
N VAL A 128 -25.79 -12.32 -28.04
CA VAL A 128 -27.16 -11.94 -27.73
C VAL A 128 -27.31 -10.53 -28.25
N ASN A 129 -27.90 -10.42 -29.43
CA ASN A 129 -28.40 -9.17 -29.95
C ASN A 129 -29.62 -8.75 -29.12
N THR A 130 -29.37 -8.34 -27.89
CA THR A 130 -30.25 -7.43 -27.19
C THR A 130 -29.51 -6.11 -27.21
N ARG A 131 -29.95 -5.21 -28.10
CA ARG A 131 -29.93 -3.79 -27.81
C ARG A 131 -30.64 -3.64 -26.47
N ILE A 132 -29.90 -3.75 -25.38
CA ILE A 132 -30.45 -3.48 -24.06
C ILE A 132 -30.36 -1.98 -23.90
N GLU A 133 -31.54 -1.38 -23.77
CA GLU A 133 -31.76 -0.02 -23.30
C GLU A 133 -30.89 0.27 -22.07
N PRO A 134 -30.59 1.53 -21.70
CA PRO A 134 -29.59 1.83 -20.68
C PRO A 134 -29.94 1.15 -19.34
N HIS A 135 -29.28 0.03 -19.07
CA HIS A 135 -29.32 -0.61 -17.77
C HIS A 135 -28.27 0.05 -16.89
N THR A 136 -28.71 0.43 -15.70
CA THR A 136 -27.93 1.16 -14.72
C THR A 136 -26.88 0.25 -14.09
N THR A 137 -25.82 0.85 -13.56
CA THR A 137 -24.68 0.18 -12.91
C THR A 137 -25.07 -0.82 -11.81
N CYS A 138 -26.30 -0.72 -11.30
CA CYS A 138 -26.91 -1.69 -10.37
C CYS A 138 -27.03 -3.12 -10.93
N ASP A 139 -27.28 -3.32 -12.21
CA ASP A 139 -27.49 -4.67 -12.77
C ASP A 139 -26.18 -5.47 -12.88
N VAL A 140 -25.06 -4.79 -13.15
CA VAL A 140 -23.71 -5.37 -13.14
C VAL A 140 -23.31 -5.76 -11.71
N LEU A 141 -23.60 -4.89 -10.73
CA LEU A 141 -23.37 -5.19 -9.31
C LEU A 141 -24.19 -6.40 -8.84
N ASN A 142 -25.43 -6.55 -9.30
CA ASN A 142 -26.29 -7.71 -8.98
C ASN A 142 -25.76 -9.03 -9.59
N GLN A 143 -25.19 -8.99 -10.80
CA GLN A 143 -24.56 -10.18 -11.39
C GLN A 143 -23.27 -10.57 -10.67
N LEU A 144 -22.43 -9.59 -10.29
CA LEU A 144 -21.18 -9.88 -9.56
C LEU A 144 -21.46 -10.42 -8.14
N ASN A 145 -22.48 -9.91 -7.46
CA ASN A 145 -22.95 -10.43 -6.17
C ASN A 145 -23.48 -11.88 -6.27
N SER A 146 -24.05 -12.29 -7.41
CA SER A 146 -24.54 -13.66 -7.60
C SER A 146 -23.42 -14.71 -7.74
N ASN A 147 -22.16 -14.28 -7.89
CA ASN A 147 -20.97 -15.13 -8.00
C ASN A 147 -20.09 -15.14 -6.73
N GLU A 148 -20.63 -14.72 -5.57
CA GLU A 148 -19.91 -14.66 -4.27
C GLU A 148 -18.67 -13.74 -4.25
N LEU A 149 -18.58 -12.77 -5.17
CA LEU A 149 -17.57 -11.71 -5.10
C LEU A 149 -18.14 -10.60 -4.19
N PHE A 150 -17.67 -10.54 -2.94
CA PHE A 150 -18.15 -9.57 -1.95
C PHE A 150 -17.68 -8.15 -2.30
N TYR A 151 -18.61 -7.18 -2.29
CA TYR A 151 -18.34 -5.74 -2.34
C TYR A 151 -18.95 -5.05 -1.11
N ILE A 152 -18.24 -4.05 -0.56
CA ILE A 152 -18.62 -3.37 0.69
C ILE A 152 -19.41 -2.07 0.46
N ALA A 153 -19.20 -1.36 -0.66
CA ALA A 153 -20.03 -0.22 -1.07
C ALA A 153 -19.80 0.10 -2.55
N ALA A 154 -20.79 0.73 -3.19
CA ALA A 154 -20.71 1.30 -4.52
C ALA A 154 -21.15 2.76 -4.44
N GLU A 155 -20.23 3.70 -4.63
CA GLU A 155 -20.55 5.12 -4.70
C GLU A 155 -20.39 5.61 -6.14
N ASN A 156 -21.39 6.36 -6.62
CA ASN A 156 -21.29 7.03 -7.91
C ASN A 156 -20.39 8.25 -7.75
N ILE A 157 -19.28 8.32 -8.49
CA ILE A 157 -18.33 9.44 -8.41
C ILE A 157 -18.82 10.56 -9.34
N PRO A 158 -19.31 11.69 -8.84
CA PRO A 158 -19.75 12.79 -9.69
C PRO A 158 -18.54 13.48 -10.31
N GLY A 159 -18.56 13.74 -11.63
CA GLY A 159 -17.61 14.64 -12.30
C GLY A 159 -16.47 13.98 -13.08
N THR A 160 -16.38 12.65 -13.11
CA THR A 160 -15.47 11.94 -14.03
C THR A 160 -16.15 11.69 -15.36
N ASP A 161 -16.00 12.64 -16.29
CA ASP A 161 -16.50 12.50 -17.66
C ASP A 161 -15.36 12.02 -18.58
N VAL A 162 -15.31 10.72 -18.83
CA VAL A 162 -14.39 10.12 -19.81
C VAL A 162 -15.22 9.61 -20.97
N GLY A 163 -15.33 10.43 -22.02
CA GLY A 163 -16.06 10.06 -23.24
C GLY A 163 -17.57 10.34 -23.23
N GLY A 164 -18.07 11.22 -22.36
CA GLY A 164 -19.49 11.61 -22.32
C GLY A 164 -20.36 10.72 -21.42
N ASN A 165 -19.75 9.98 -20.50
CA ASN A 165 -20.45 9.06 -19.61
C ASN A 165 -19.93 9.23 -18.17
N SER A 166 -20.85 9.48 -17.24
CA SER A 166 -20.57 9.98 -15.89
C SER A 166 -20.70 8.95 -14.78
N ASP A 167 -21.01 7.69 -15.09
CA ASP A 167 -21.35 6.67 -14.09
C ASP A 167 -20.17 5.72 -13.82
N TRP A 168 -19.25 6.17 -12.98
CA TRP A 168 -18.18 5.34 -12.42
C TRP A 168 -18.59 4.83 -11.03
N VAL A 169 -18.33 3.56 -10.76
CA VAL A 169 -18.53 2.96 -9.44
C VAL A 169 -17.18 2.55 -8.86
N LEU A 170 -16.86 3.09 -7.69
CA LEU A 170 -15.77 2.59 -6.87
C LEU A 170 -16.24 1.35 -6.12
N ALA A 171 -15.49 0.26 -6.23
CA ALA A 171 -15.80 -1.01 -5.60
C ALA A 171 -14.57 -1.53 -4.84
N ILE A 172 -14.77 -2.31 -3.77
CA ILE A 172 -13.67 -2.96 -3.04
C ILE A 172 -13.67 -4.44 -3.37
N TYR A 173 -12.58 -4.94 -3.97
CA TYR A 173 -12.37 -6.35 -4.31
C TYR A 173 -11.09 -6.86 -3.63
N GLN A 174 -11.22 -7.86 -2.76
CA GLN A 174 -10.08 -8.43 -2.00
C GLN A 174 -9.22 -7.36 -1.28
N GLY A 175 -9.87 -6.32 -0.75
CA GLY A 175 -9.20 -5.22 -0.05
C GLY A 175 -8.59 -4.14 -0.95
N GLN A 176 -8.82 -4.19 -2.26
CA GLN A 176 -8.35 -3.18 -3.21
C GLN A 176 -9.52 -2.37 -3.79
N TYR A 177 -9.28 -1.07 -4.01
CA TYR A 177 -10.21 -0.22 -4.75
C TYR A 177 -10.12 -0.51 -6.25
N VAL A 178 -11.27 -0.76 -6.85
CA VAL A 178 -11.44 -1.05 -8.27
C VAL A 178 -12.46 -0.08 -8.84
N TYR A 179 -12.11 0.55 -9.96
CA TYR A 179 -13.02 1.44 -10.66
C TYR A 179 -13.77 0.63 -11.72
N LEU A 180 -15.09 0.54 -11.57
CA LEU A 180 -16.00 -0.15 -12.47
C LEU A 180 -16.73 0.89 -13.33
N HIS A 181 -16.62 0.78 -14.65
CA HIS A 181 -17.39 1.60 -15.58
C HIS A 181 -17.96 0.74 -16.69
N ASN A 182 -19.28 0.50 -16.65
CA ASN A 182 -20.23 -0.07 -17.63
C ASN A 182 -19.78 -1.13 -18.67
N SER A 183 -18.52 -1.58 -18.65
CA SER A 183 -17.86 -2.52 -19.58
C SER A 183 -16.40 -2.82 -19.18
N LEU A 184 -15.79 -2.05 -18.27
CA LEU A 184 -14.36 -2.09 -17.98
C LEU A 184 -14.09 -2.09 -16.46
N VAL A 185 -13.26 -3.05 -16.03
CA VAL A 185 -12.70 -3.11 -14.68
C VAL A 185 -11.27 -2.61 -14.79
N ILE A 186 -11.00 -1.41 -14.26
CA ILE A 186 -9.63 -0.91 -14.16
C ILE A 186 -9.15 -1.17 -12.74
N VAL A 187 -8.23 -2.12 -12.59
CA VAL A 187 -7.43 -2.28 -11.37
C VAL A 187 -6.24 -1.32 -11.52
N PRO A 188 -6.04 -0.33 -10.63
CA PRO A 188 -4.92 0.60 -10.75
C PRO A 188 -3.57 -0.14 -10.68
N GLU A 189 -2.78 -0.10 -11.76
CA GLU A 189 -1.62 -0.96 -12.04
C GLU A 189 -0.29 -0.56 -11.35
N ASP A 190 -0.28 0.12 -10.20
CA ASP A 190 0.93 0.80 -9.72
C ASP A 190 1.61 0.23 -8.46
N ARG A 191 1.35 -1.01 -8.06
CA ARG A 191 2.14 -1.66 -6.98
C ARG A 191 2.50 -3.10 -7.33
N GLY A 192 3.79 -3.32 -7.57
CA GLY A 192 4.37 -4.66 -7.56
C GLY A 192 4.03 -5.35 -6.24
N ILE A 193 3.26 -6.43 -6.30
CA ILE A 193 2.85 -7.18 -5.13
C ILE A 193 4.01 -8.09 -4.74
N ILE A 194 4.85 -7.62 -3.82
CA ILE A 194 5.42 -8.53 -2.82
C ILE A 194 4.20 -9.01 -2.02
N ILE A 195 3.83 -10.28 -2.16
CA ILE A 195 2.86 -10.91 -1.26
C ILE A 195 3.59 -11.11 0.06
N ASP A 196 3.79 -10.03 0.82
CA ASP A 196 3.75 -10.18 2.26
C ASP A 196 2.28 -10.49 2.53
N GLY A 197 1.99 -11.70 3.02
CA GLY A 197 0.62 -12.23 3.08
C GLY A 197 -0.31 -11.52 4.07
N GLY A 198 0.05 -10.32 4.52
CA GLY A 198 -0.75 -9.48 5.40
C GLY A 198 -1.88 -8.76 4.67
N PRO A 199 -2.91 -8.32 5.40
CA PRO A 199 -3.96 -7.45 4.86
C PRO A 199 -3.37 -6.13 4.36
N PRO A 200 -4.01 -5.43 3.40
CA PRO A 200 -3.65 -4.07 3.08
C PRO A 200 -3.82 -3.17 4.32
N PRO A 201 -2.94 -2.17 4.54
CA PRO A 201 -3.05 -1.28 5.68
C PRO A 201 -4.44 -0.63 5.80
N LEU A 202 -4.98 -0.58 7.01
CA LEU A 202 -6.26 0.08 7.28
C LEU A 202 -6.02 1.47 7.87
N THR A 203 -6.29 2.52 7.11
CA THR A 203 -6.31 3.89 7.64
C THR A 203 -7.57 4.09 8.47
N ILE A 204 -7.39 4.27 9.78
CA ILE A 204 -8.47 4.58 10.73
C ILE A 204 -8.83 6.06 10.65
N ALA A 205 -7.83 6.95 10.63
CA ALA A 205 -8.04 8.39 10.51
C ALA A 205 -6.81 9.09 9.93
N ASP A 206 -7.01 9.88 8.87
CA ASP A 206 -6.03 10.79 8.27
C ASP A 206 -6.44 12.27 8.40
N PHE A 207 -7.63 12.54 8.96
CA PHE A 207 -8.18 13.87 9.22
C PHE A 207 -8.32 14.79 7.98
N GLU A 208 -8.18 14.25 6.77
CA GLU A 208 -8.29 15.02 5.52
C GLU A 208 -9.72 15.53 5.27
N SER A 209 -10.72 14.90 5.89
CA SER A 209 -12.12 15.36 5.82
C SER A 209 -12.35 16.69 6.55
N GLY A 210 -11.49 17.05 7.52
CA GLY A 210 -11.71 18.20 8.40
C GLY A 210 -12.94 18.09 9.30
N THR A 211 -13.50 16.88 9.48
CA THR A 211 -14.68 16.62 10.29
C THR A 211 -14.35 15.78 11.53
N ASN A 212 -15.32 15.62 12.42
CA ASN A 212 -15.22 14.74 13.59
C ASN A 212 -15.66 13.29 13.28
N ILE A 213 -15.53 12.84 12.03
CA ILE A 213 -15.79 11.48 11.60
C ILE A 213 -14.51 10.89 11.01
N ASN A 214 -14.13 9.70 11.46
CA ASN A 214 -12.96 8.98 10.98
C ASN A 214 -13.25 8.14 9.72
N ASN A 215 -12.25 7.46 9.18
CA ASN A 215 -12.37 6.71 7.92
C ASN A 215 -13.18 5.41 8.08
N LEU A 216 -13.57 5.05 9.31
CA LEU A 216 -14.48 3.95 9.60
C LEU A 216 -15.95 4.42 9.69
N GLY A 217 -16.21 5.72 9.49
CA GLY A 217 -17.55 6.32 9.63
C GLY A 217 -17.96 6.60 11.07
N GLU A 218 -17.01 6.52 12.01
CA GLU A 218 -17.24 6.61 13.45
C GLU A 218 -16.80 7.98 14.00
N GLU A 219 -17.37 8.37 15.14
CA GLU A 219 -17.06 9.64 15.77
C GLU A 219 -15.64 9.70 16.36
N ILE A 220 -15.13 10.91 16.46
CA ILE A 220 -13.90 11.24 17.18
C ILE A 220 -14.14 12.47 18.07
N GLY A 221 -13.43 12.58 19.20
CA GLY A 221 -13.70 13.67 20.12
C GLY A 221 -12.77 13.79 21.32
N ALA A 222 -13.05 14.79 22.15
CA ALA A 222 -12.35 15.06 23.39
C ALA A 222 -13.05 14.41 24.58
N PHE A 223 -12.32 14.22 25.68
CA PHE A 223 -12.91 13.91 26.98
C PHE A 223 -12.11 14.56 28.12
N TYR A 224 -12.79 14.88 29.21
CA TYR A 224 -12.22 15.36 30.47
C TYR A 224 -13.28 15.25 31.59
N PRO A 225 -12.88 15.19 32.86
CA PRO A 225 -13.80 15.28 33.99
C PRO A 225 -14.52 16.63 34.02
N GLU A 226 -15.85 16.62 34.16
CA GLU A 226 -16.62 17.86 34.27
C GLU A 226 -16.42 18.54 35.64
N GLY A 227 -16.42 19.88 35.65
CA GLY A 227 -16.46 20.69 36.88
C GLY A 227 -15.13 20.82 37.64
N THR A 228 -14.02 20.35 37.07
CA THR A 228 -12.67 20.37 37.65
C THR A 228 -11.81 21.54 37.15
N GLY A 229 -12.29 22.30 36.17
CA GLY A 229 -11.51 23.31 35.46
C GLY A 229 -10.58 22.73 34.39
N ASP A 230 -10.71 21.44 34.09
CA ASP A 230 -10.09 20.82 32.92
C ASP A 230 -10.78 21.29 31.64
N ASP A 231 -10.01 21.42 30.57
CA ASP A 231 -10.52 21.73 29.24
C ASP A 231 -9.66 21.01 28.20
N VAL A 232 -10.33 20.35 27.25
CA VAL A 232 -9.67 19.72 26.10
C VAL A 232 -10.45 20.09 24.85
N VAL A 233 -9.79 20.84 23.98
CA VAL A 233 -10.35 21.35 22.73
C VAL A 233 -9.66 20.65 21.56
N VAL A 234 -10.48 20.08 20.69
CA VAL A 234 -10.05 19.36 19.48
C VAL A 234 -10.35 20.21 18.26
N GLU A 235 -9.33 20.45 17.43
CA GLU A 235 -9.44 21.23 16.20
C GLU A 235 -8.88 20.43 15.02
N TYR A 236 -9.56 20.49 13.88
CA TYR A 236 -9.12 19.86 12.62
C TYR A 236 -8.55 20.94 11.71
N ILE A 237 -7.24 20.91 11.47
CA ILE A 237 -6.53 21.98 10.74
C ILE A 237 -5.56 21.34 9.75
N ASN A 238 -5.74 21.59 8.45
CA ASN A 238 -4.83 21.14 7.39
C ASN A 238 -4.55 19.62 7.38
N GLY A 239 -5.59 18.79 7.50
CA GLY A 239 -5.43 17.32 7.46
C GLY A 239 -4.83 16.72 8.73
N LEU A 240 -4.94 17.40 9.88
CA LEU A 240 -4.42 16.89 11.15
C LEU A 240 -5.28 17.35 12.32
N VAL A 241 -5.23 16.59 13.42
CA VAL A 241 -5.98 16.90 14.64
C VAL A 241 -5.06 17.53 15.69
N ASN A 242 -5.43 18.73 16.15
CA ASN A 242 -4.81 19.41 17.27
C ASN A 242 -5.64 19.19 18.53
N VAL A 243 -4.99 18.71 19.58
CA VAL A 243 -5.59 18.51 20.90
C VAL A 243 -4.94 19.51 21.86
N ASN A 244 -5.61 20.65 22.05
CA ASN A 244 -5.22 21.67 23.02
C ASN A 244 -5.79 21.26 24.38
N TYR A 245 -4.95 21.23 25.43
CA TYR A 245 -5.40 20.84 26.76
C TYR A 245 -5.01 21.84 27.84
N THR A 246 -5.86 21.95 28.85
CA THR A 246 -5.58 22.55 30.16
C THR A 246 -6.07 21.58 31.23
N LEU A 247 -5.19 21.15 32.13
CA LEU A 247 -5.50 20.16 33.15
C LEU A 247 -5.20 20.69 34.56
N ALA A 248 -6.18 20.51 35.46
CA ALA A 248 -6.07 20.74 36.89
C ALA A 248 -5.13 19.71 37.55
N THR A 249 -4.61 20.05 38.73
CA THR A 249 -3.70 19.18 39.47
C THR A 249 -4.34 17.82 39.77
N ASN A 250 -3.61 16.74 39.46
CA ASN A 250 -4.07 15.35 39.57
C ASN A 250 -5.29 14.98 38.69
N SER A 251 -5.53 15.74 37.62
CA SER A 251 -6.57 15.41 36.65
C SER A 251 -6.03 14.74 35.39
N TYR A 252 -6.94 14.38 34.49
CA TYR A 252 -6.66 13.79 33.20
C TYR A 252 -7.68 14.26 32.15
N GLY A 253 -7.34 14.10 30.89
CA GLY A 253 -8.26 14.30 29.77
C GLY A 253 -7.66 13.66 28.52
N GLY A 254 -8.17 13.99 27.35
CA GLY A 254 -7.55 13.58 26.11
C GLY A 254 -8.48 13.49 24.93
N TYR A 255 -8.10 12.61 24.01
CA TYR A 255 -8.73 12.44 22.71
C TYR A 255 -9.08 10.97 22.49
N TRP A 256 -10.25 10.71 21.93
CA TRP A 256 -10.74 9.35 21.63
C TRP A 256 -11.17 9.23 20.17
N VAL A 257 -11.06 8.01 19.67
CA VAL A 257 -11.49 7.60 18.33
C VAL A 257 -12.37 6.37 18.47
N LYS A 258 -13.64 6.45 18.05
CA LYS A 258 -14.53 5.27 18.01
C LYS A 258 -14.13 4.36 16.87
N LEU A 259 -14.14 3.05 17.13
CA LEU A 259 -13.68 2.04 16.19
C LEU A 259 -14.82 1.15 15.66
N GLY A 260 -16.05 1.33 16.15
CA GLY A 260 -17.24 0.68 15.58
C GLY A 260 -17.27 -0.85 15.64
N GLY A 261 -16.43 -1.48 16.45
CA GLY A 261 -16.26 -2.94 16.46
C GLY A 261 -15.34 -3.46 15.35
N ALA A 262 -14.45 -2.62 14.81
CA ALA A 262 -13.51 -3.02 13.76
C ALA A 262 -12.60 -4.18 14.18
N ASP A 263 -12.34 -5.09 13.23
CA ASP A 263 -11.49 -6.25 13.40
C ASP A 263 -10.03 -5.89 13.12
N PHE A 264 -9.22 -5.86 14.20
CA PHE A 264 -7.79 -5.57 14.13
C PHE A 264 -6.96 -6.86 14.08
N SER A 265 -7.57 -8.05 14.20
CA SER A 265 -6.87 -9.35 14.24
C SER A 265 -6.06 -9.71 12.98
N PRO A 266 -6.38 -9.20 11.76
CA PRO A 266 -5.54 -9.42 10.59
C PRO A 266 -4.21 -8.65 10.63
N TYR A 267 -4.11 -7.63 11.48
CA TYR A 267 -2.99 -6.69 11.52
C TYR A 267 -2.02 -7.04 12.66
N SER A 268 -0.78 -6.60 12.50
CA SER A 268 0.28 -6.82 13.49
C SER A 268 0.65 -5.54 14.22
N GLN A 269 0.43 -4.37 13.60
CA GLN A 269 0.89 -3.10 14.13
C GLN A 269 -0.20 -2.02 14.08
N LEU A 270 -0.21 -1.17 15.11
CA LEU A 270 -0.86 0.13 15.10
C LEU A 270 0.20 1.23 14.93
N ALA A 271 -0.01 2.12 13.97
CA ALA A 271 0.88 3.25 13.71
C ALA A 271 0.10 4.58 13.68
N PHE A 272 0.76 5.66 14.09
CA PHE A 272 0.25 7.02 13.98
C PHE A 272 1.39 8.04 14.05
N ASP A 273 1.19 9.21 13.46
CA ASP A 273 2.09 10.33 13.57
C ASP A 273 1.69 11.23 14.75
N ILE A 274 2.67 11.72 15.50
CA ILE A 274 2.42 12.59 16.65
C ILE A 274 3.51 13.66 16.85
N THR A 275 3.09 14.85 17.29
CA THR A 275 3.97 15.88 17.87
C THR A 275 3.40 16.35 19.22
N ALA A 276 4.24 16.94 20.05
CA ALA A 276 3.84 17.51 21.34
C ALA A 276 4.59 18.82 21.64
N SER A 277 3.95 19.79 22.30
CA SER A 277 4.57 21.07 22.63
C SER A 277 5.81 20.97 23.56
N ALA A 278 5.96 19.85 24.26
CA ALA A 278 7.09 19.52 25.11
C ALA A 278 7.33 18.00 25.11
N SER A 279 8.44 17.55 25.68
CA SER A 279 8.72 16.11 25.84
C SER A 279 8.07 15.55 27.10
N PHE A 280 7.23 14.53 26.93
CA PHE A 280 6.53 13.81 28.01
C PHE A 280 6.09 12.43 27.53
N SER A 281 5.31 11.70 28.34
CA SER A 281 4.67 10.46 27.91
C SER A 281 3.15 10.56 28.01
N ILE A 282 2.45 10.09 26.98
CA ILE A 282 1.00 9.93 26.98
C ILE A 282 0.65 8.46 27.21
N LYS A 283 -0.55 8.17 27.72
CA LYS A 283 -1.06 6.81 27.81
C LYS A 283 -1.96 6.54 26.61
N LEU A 284 -1.63 5.55 25.80
CA LEU A 284 -2.50 5.04 24.76
C LEU A 284 -3.32 3.90 25.32
N GLU A 285 -4.64 3.91 25.15
CA GLU A 285 -5.54 2.80 25.49
C GLU A 285 -6.22 2.28 24.24
N LEU A 286 -6.30 0.95 24.11
CA LEU A 286 -7.09 0.27 23.08
C LEU A 286 -8.15 -0.59 23.77
N LYS A 287 -9.42 -0.36 23.46
CA LYS A 287 -10.57 -0.96 24.18
C LYS A 287 -11.30 -1.95 23.29
N HIS A 288 -11.68 -3.10 23.84
CA HIS A 288 -12.46 -4.14 23.17
C HIS A 288 -13.96 -3.99 23.45
N THR A 289 -14.82 -4.30 22.47
CA THR A 289 -16.29 -4.16 22.59
C THR A 289 -16.87 -5.10 23.65
N GLY A 290 -16.30 -6.30 23.80
CA GLY A 290 -16.64 -7.26 24.86
C GLY A 290 -16.18 -6.87 26.27
N GLY A 291 -15.59 -5.68 26.44
CA GLY A 291 -14.92 -5.25 27.66
C GLY A 291 -13.44 -5.62 27.67
N GLY A 292 -12.70 -5.00 28.60
CA GLY A 292 -11.24 -5.08 28.62
C GLY A 292 -10.56 -4.00 27.78
N PHE A 293 -9.34 -3.65 28.16
CA PHE A 293 -8.50 -2.73 27.41
C PHE A 293 -7.03 -3.04 27.70
N ALA A 294 -6.16 -2.72 26.76
CA ALA A 294 -4.72 -2.64 26.99
C ALA A 294 -4.27 -1.18 26.96
N PHE A 295 -3.13 -0.90 27.57
CA PHE A 295 -2.52 0.42 27.48
C PHE A 295 -1.00 0.37 27.47
N GLN A 296 -0.40 1.41 26.92
CA GLN A 296 1.05 1.62 26.94
C GLN A 296 1.35 3.11 27.12
N TYR A 297 2.46 3.43 27.79
CA TYR A 297 2.97 4.80 27.83
C TYR A 297 3.94 5.04 26.70
N ILE A 298 3.71 6.11 25.95
CA ILE A 298 4.43 6.42 24.72
C ILE A 298 5.16 7.75 24.89
N PRO A 299 6.49 7.78 24.76
CA PRO A 299 7.24 9.03 24.78
C PRO A 299 6.92 9.86 23.54
N VAL A 300 6.63 11.14 23.73
CA VAL A 300 6.35 12.10 22.66
C VAL A 300 7.16 13.38 22.86
N GLY A 301 7.29 14.19 21.83
CA GLY A 301 8.06 15.42 21.91
C GLY A 301 7.83 16.41 20.77
N PRO A 302 8.59 17.52 20.73
CA PRO A 302 8.40 18.62 19.79
C PRO A 302 8.66 18.31 18.32
N SER A 303 9.30 17.18 18.02
CA SER A 303 9.53 16.74 16.65
C SER A 303 8.47 15.73 16.24
N ARG A 304 7.96 15.87 15.00
CA ARG A 304 7.04 14.89 14.41
C ARG A 304 7.72 13.54 14.36
N GLN A 305 7.04 12.53 14.86
CA GLN A 305 7.50 11.15 14.84
C GLN A 305 6.34 10.24 14.50
N THR A 306 6.64 9.16 13.78
CA THR A 306 5.73 8.04 13.62
C THR A 306 5.95 7.09 14.79
N VAL A 307 4.90 6.84 15.56
CA VAL A 307 4.86 5.81 16.58
C VAL A 307 4.34 4.53 15.93
N THR A 308 4.96 3.40 16.26
CA THR A 308 4.49 2.07 15.86
C THR A 308 4.48 1.18 17.08
N ILE A 309 3.37 0.47 17.27
CA ILE A 309 3.12 -0.42 18.41
C ILE A 309 2.76 -1.77 17.83
N ASP A 310 3.53 -2.78 18.20
CA ASP A 310 3.19 -4.16 17.91
C ASP A 310 1.96 -4.53 18.75
N LEU A 311 0.90 -5.00 18.10
CA LEU A 311 -0.35 -5.35 18.80
C LEU A 311 -0.12 -6.48 19.82
N GLU A 312 0.90 -7.33 19.60
CA GLU A 312 1.31 -8.36 20.57
C GLU A 312 1.92 -7.79 21.87
N ASP A 313 2.45 -6.57 21.86
CA ASP A 313 2.96 -5.90 23.06
C ASP A 313 1.82 -5.37 23.95
N LEU A 314 0.59 -5.30 23.41
CA LEU A 314 -0.59 -4.93 24.17
C LEU A 314 -1.12 -6.16 24.91
N SER A 315 -1.51 -5.98 26.17
CA SER A 315 -2.01 -7.08 27.03
C SER A 315 -3.41 -7.60 26.65
N LEU A 316 -3.90 -7.32 25.45
CA LEU A 316 -5.14 -7.84 24.91
C LEU A 316 -4.88 -9.17 24.21
N THR A 317 -5.78 -10.13 24.41
CA THR A 317 -5.70 -11.45 23.74
C THR A 317 -6.63 -11.57 22.54
N ASP A 318 -7.48 -10.57 22.32
CA ASP A 318 -8.50 -10.56 21.27
C ASP A 318 -8.62 -9.15 20.67
N PHE A 319 -8.42 -9.09 19.36
CA PHE A 319 -8.46 -7.88 18.55
C PHE A 319 -9.61 -7.92 17.53
N SER A 320 -10.48 -8.92 17.60
CA SER A 320 -11.53 -9.14 16.59
C SER A 320 -12.66 -8.12 16.60
N SER A 321 -12.79 -7.33 17.67
CA SER A 321 -13.83 -6.30 17.79
C SER A 321 -13.39 -5.14 18.69
N MET A 322 -12.73 -4.14 18.09
CA MET A 322 -12.24 -2.96 18.80
C MET A 322 -13.30 -1.86 18.89
N ASN A 323 -13.44 -1.27 20.07
CA ASN A 323 -14.45 -0.25 20.38
C ASN A 323 -13.90 1.16 20.30
N GLU A 324 -12.71 1.40 20.86
CA GLU A 324 -12.18 2.76 21.03
C GLU A 324 -10.66 2.76 21.16
N LEU A 325 -10.01 3.73 20.50
CA LEU A 325 -8.61 4.09 20.70
C LEU A 325 -8.56 5.43 21.45
N VAL A 326 -7.78 5.51 22.53
CA VAL A 326 -7.76 6.70 23.40
C VAL A 326 -6.33 7.17 23.67
N PHE A 327 -6.11 8.47 23.49
CA PHE A 327 -4.87 9.18 23.83
C PHE A 327 -5.11 9.96 25.12
N VAL A 328 -4.65 9.41 26.24
CA VAL A 328 -4.87 9.95 27.59
C VAL A 328 -3.70 10.83 28.02
N LEU A 329 -4.04 12.05 28.44
CA LEU A 329 -3.17 13.08 28.95
C LEU A 329 -3.35 13.16 30.47
N GLU A 330 -2.36 12.69 31.23
CA GLU A 330 -2.36 12.74 32.70
C GLU A 330 -1.57 13.98 33.16
N GLN A 331 -2.17 14.88 33.95
CA GLN A 331 -1.54 16.15 34.32
C GLN A 331 -0.17 15.98 34.97
N SER A 332 0.00 14.92 35.76
CA SER A 332 1.28 14.59 36.42
C SER A 332 2.42 14.23 35.45
N ARG A 333 2.10 13.95 34.17
CA ARG A 333 3.06 13.59 33.12
C ARG A 333 3.22 14.68 32.08
N VAL A 334 2.12 15.28 31.65
CA VAL A 334 2.11 16.23 30.53
C VAL A 334 2.21 17.68 30.99
N GLY A 335 2.00 17.96 32.28
CA GLY A 335 1.88 19.30 32.82
C GLY A 335 0.45 19.83 32.75
N SER A 336 0.26 21.10 33.13
CA SER A 336 -1.08 21.70 33.23
C SER A 336 -1.63 22.25 31.93
N ASN A 337 -0.84 22.43 30.89
CA ASN A 337 -1.32 22.84 29.57
C ASN A 337 -0.31 22.46 28.49
N GLY A 338 -0.82 22.33 27.27
CA GLY A 338 -0.02 22.05 26.10
C GLY A 338 -0.87 21.69 24.90
N ILE A 339 -0.18 21.23 23.85
CA ILE A 339 -0.80 20.82 22.59
C ILE A 339 -0.13 19.52 22.16
N ILE A 340 -0.92 18.56 21.70
CA ILE A 340 -0.43 17.47 20.85
C ILE A 340 -1.10 17.55 19.49
N THR A 341 -0.41 17.12 18.44
CA THR A 341 -1.00 16.95 17.10
C THR A 341 -0.94 15.48 16.71
N ILE A 342 -2.00 14.91 16.18
CA ILE A 342 -2.07 13.51 15.75
C ILE A 342 -2.45 13.45 14.27
N ASP A 343 -1.91 12.48 13.55
CA ASP A 343 -2.17 12.27 12.12
C ASP A 343 -1.95 10.77 11.74
N ASN A 344 -2.48 10.33 10.60
CA ASN A 344 -2.22 9.02 9.97
C ASN A 344 -2.37 7.79 10.87
N ILE A 345 -3.47 7.69 11.62
CA ILE A 345 -3.76 6.51 12.45
C ILE A 345 -4.07 5.33 11.51
N THR A 346 -3.22 4.30 11.52
CA THR A 346 -3.24 3.19 10.54
C THR A 346 -2.90 1.85 11.19
N LEU A 347 -3.51 0.76 10.73
CA LEU A 347 -3.09 -0.61 11.02
C LEU A 347 -2.27 -1.21 9.88
N ARG A 348 -1.30 -2.06 10.20
CA ARG A 348 -0.39 -2.70 9.23
C ARG A 348 -0.17 -4.18 9.51
#